data_AF-A0A4V2V9Q8-F1
#
_entry.id   AF-A0A4V2V9Q8-F1
#
_cell.length_a   1.000
_cell.length_b   1.000
_cell.length_c   1.000
_cell.angle_alpha   90.00
_cell.angle_beta   90.00
_cell.angle_gamma   90.00
#
_symmetry.space_group_name_H-M   'P 1'
#
loop_
_entity.id
_entity.type
_entity.pdbx_description
1 polymer ?
#
loop_
_entity_poly.entity_id
_entity_poly.type
_entity_poly.pdbx_seq_one_letter_code
_entity_poly.pdbx_strand_id
1 'polypeptide(L)'
;MKTVTPLSLAILLSLAGASGFVTPALADYKVRICTGEDQANGCPVSHDAMFGCGVSYDQAAEVVCTVTENAQKQVLPYTVLPQGTHSGGRCGYGWALVTCRQ
;
A
#
# COMPACT_ATOMS: atom_id res chain seq x y z
N MET A 1 61.03 52.05 -16.82
CA MET A 1 60.19 52.53 -15.70
C MET A 1 59.04 51.51 -15.57
N LYS A 2 59.01 50.73 -14.46
CA LYS A 2 57.91 50.66 -13.46
C LYS A 2 56.54 50.32 -14.10
N THR A 3 55.81 49.23 -13.80
CA THR A 3 55.54 48.55 -12.51
C THR A 3 54.85 47.19 -12.75
N VAL A 4 55.09 46.23 -11.85
CA VAL A 4 54.40 44.95 -11.55
C VAL A 4 53.02 45.26 -10.91
N THR A 5 51.89 44.51 -10.97
CA THR A 5 51.54 43.21 -10.33
C THR A 5 50.05 42.88 -10.65
N PRO A 6 49.58 41.62 -10.53
CA PRO A 6 48.28 41.10 -11.01
C PRO A 6 47.20 41.05 -9.91
N LEU A 7 45.93 40.89 -10.30
CA LEU A 7 44.88 40.48 -9.37
C LEU A 7 43.92 39.49 -10.04
N SER A 8 43.98 38.25 -9.55
CA SER A 8 43.06 37.16 -9.81
C SER A 8 41.63 37.55 -9.46
N LEU A 9 40.67 37.17 -10.30
CA LEU A 9 39.30 36.94 -9.84
C LEU A 9 38.74 35.68 -10.48
N ALA A 10 38.95 34.57 -9.78
CA ALA A 10 38.19 33.35 -9.97
C ALA A 10 36.74 33.63 -9.57
N ILE A 11 35.80 33.43 -10.50
CA ILE A 11 34.38 33.33 -10.17
C ILE A 11 33.98 31.88 -10.47
N LEU A 12 34.09 31.06 -9.43
CA LEU A 12 33.38 29.80 -9.28
C LEU A 12 32.07 30.12 -8.58
N LEU A 13 30.92 30.02 -9.25
CA LEU A 13 29.65 29.79 -8.56
C LEU A 13 28.90 28.63 -9.23
N SER A 14 28.95 27.53 -8.50
CA SER A 14 28.34 26.24 -8.72
C SER A 14 26.84 26.33 -8.98
N LEU A 15 26.36 25.71 -10.06
CA LEU A 15 24.96 25.35 -10.20
C LEU A 15 24.64 24.26 -9.16
N ALA A 16 24.19 24.66 -7.98
CA ALA A 16 23.47 23.79 -7.07
C ALA A 16 22.10 23.50 -7.69
N GLY A 17 22.06 22.54 -8.62
CA GLY A 17 20.81 21.91 -9.04
C GLY A 17 20.23 21.17 -7.84
N ALA A 18 19.24 21.77 -7.19
CA ALA A 18 18.39 21.07 -6.24
C ALA A 18 17.57 20.06 -7.04
N SER A 19 18.13 18.86 -7.24
CA SER A 19 17.40 17.69 -7.69
C SER A 19 16.39 17.33 -6.60
N GLY A 20 15.21 17.94 -6.65
CA GLY A 20 14.07 17.50 -5.88
C GLY A 20 13.74 16.06 -6.31
N PHE A 21 14.20 15.09 -5.54
CA PHE A 21 13.75 13.71 -5.65
C PHE A 21 12.27 13.71 -5.25
N VAL A 22 11.39 13.83 -6.24
CA VAL A 22 9.97 13.55 -6.06
C VAL A 22 9.88 12.03 -5.88
N THR A 23 9.83 11.56 -4.64
CA THR A 23 9.46 10.17 -4.39
C THR A 23 8.04 9.97 -4.91
N PRO A 24 7.79 8.96 -5.77
CA PRO A 24 6.42 8.66 -6.15
C PRO A 24 5.65 8.31 -4.88
N ALA A 25 4.56 9.03 -4.60
CA ALA A 25 3.60 8.59 -3.62
C ALA A 25 3.07 7.23 -4.09
N LEU A 26 3.26 6.19 -3.27
CA LEU A 26 2.66 4.90 -3.55
C LEU A 26 1.14 5.08 -3.54
N ALA A 27 0.46 4.54 -4.55
CA ALA A 27 -0.98 4.73 -4.69
C ALA A 27 -1.73 3.75 -3.78
N ASP A 28 -2.85 4.22 -3.20
CA ASP A 28 -3.82 3.35 -2.56
C ASP A 28 -4.17 2.17 -3.48
N TYR A 29 -4.27 0.98 -2.89
CA TYR A 29 -4.65 -0.23 -3.63
C TYR A 29 -5.84 -0.92 -2.99
N LYS A 30 -6.57 -1.68 -3.82
CA LYS A 30 -7.81 -2.34 -3.43
C LYS A 30 -7.67 -3.85 -3.48
N VAL A 31 -8.20 -4.54 -2.47
CA VAL A 31 -8.18 -5.99 -2.34
C VAL A 31 -9.59 -6.46 -2.03
N ARG A 32 -10.13 -7.39 -2.82
CA ARG A 32 -11.38 -8.08 -2.51
C ARG A 32 -11.08 -9.26 -1.62
N ILE A 33 -11.60 -9.20 -0.41
CA ILE A 33 -11.45 -10.26 0.58
C ILE A 33 -12.75 -11.02 0.73
N CYS A 34 -12.61 -12.30 1.04
CA CYS A 34 -13.70 -13.18 1.40
C CYS A 34 -13.40 -13.85 2.74
N THR A 35 -14.39 -13.99 3.60
CA THR A 35 -14.28 -14.66 4.90
C THR A 35 -15.37 -15.71 5.02
N GLY A 36 -15.04 -16.92 5.52
CA GLY A 36 -16.02 -17.98 5.76
C GLY A 36 -15.64 -19.32 5.13
N GLU A 37 -16.65 -20.09 4.75
CA GLU A 37 -16.48 -21.40 4.13
C GLU A 37 -16.56 -21.29 2.61
N ASP A 38 -15.43 -21.55 1.95
CA ASP A 38 -15.37 -21.77 0.50
C ASP A 38 -15.59 -23.26 0.25
N GLN A 39 -16.66 -23.65 -0.45
CA GLN A 39 -16.81 -25.07 -0.78
C GLN A 39 -17.28 -25.44 -2.19
N ALA A 40 -17.86 -24.54 -3.00
CA ALA A 40 -18.26 -24.92 -4.38
C ALA A 40 -18.65 -23.74 -5.28
N ASN A 41 -19.11 -22.64 -4.69
CA ASN A 41 -19.62 -21.45 -5.38
C ASN A 41 -19.04 -20.16 -4.75
N GLY A 42 -17.89 -20.29 -4.07
CA GLY A 42 -17.48 -19.44 -2.94
C GLY A 42 -17.01 -18.06 -3.37
N CYS A 43 -17.73 -17.06 -2.87
CA CYS A 43 -17.52 -15.64 -3.12
C CYS A 43 -17.80 -15.20 -4.57
N PRO A 44 -18.65 -14.18 -4.82
CA PRO A 44 -19.08 -13.87 -6.17
C PRO A 44 -17.91 -13.46 -7.08
N VAL A 45 -17.51 -14.42 -7.90
CA VAL A 45 -16.86 -14.35 -9.22
C VAL A 45 -15.41 -13.88 -9.28
N SER A 46 -14.83 -13.22 -8.27
CA SER A 46 -13.38 -13.00 -8.19
C SER A 46 -12.99 -12.41 -6.84
N HIS A 47 -12.13 -13.11 -6.11
CA HIS A 47 -11.56 -12.64 -4.85
C HIS A 47 -10.03 -12.64 -4.97
N ASP A 48 -9.39 -11.71 -4.27
CA ASP A 48 -7.94 -11.59 -4.25
C ASP A 48 -7.35 -12.32 -3.03
N ALA A 49 -8.15 -12.50 -1.96
CA ALA A 49 -7.82 -13.30 -0.79
C ALA A 49 -9.05 -13.97 -0.17
N MET A 50 -8.89 -15.21 0.30
CA MET A 50 -9.93 -15.97 1.03
C MET A 50 -9.42 -16.34 2.42
N PHE A 51 -10.25 -16.13 3.42
CA PHE A 51 -10.01 -16.44 4.82
C PHE A 51 -11.09 -17.38 5.34
N GLY A 52 -10.71 -18.29 6.24
CA GLY A 52 -11.62 -19.29 6.79
C GLY A 52 -12.70 -18.72 7.71
N CYS A 53 -13.58 -19.61 8.19
CA CYS A 53 -14.57 -19.29 9.22
C CYS A 53 -13.93 -18.63 10.45
N GLY A 54 -14.64 -17.66 11.03
CA GLY A 54 -14.24 -16.98 12.27
C GLY A 54 -13.24 -15.84 12.09
N VAL A 55 -12.72 -15.62 10.88
CA VAL A 55 -11.90 -14.44 10.57
C VAL A 55 -12.80 -13.23 10.31
N SER A 56 -12.60 -12.15 11.06
CA SER A 56 -13.30 -10.89 10.82
C SER A 56 -12.74 -10.15 9.61
N TYR A 57 -13.51 -9.21 9.04
CA TYR A 57 -12.97 -8.38 7.95
C TYR A 57 -11.80 -7.52 8.39
N ASP A 58 -11.76 -7.05 9.64
CA ASP A 58 -10.63 -6.27 10.13
C ASP A 58 -9.35 -7.11 10.21
N GLN A 59 -9.43 -8.34 10.73
CA GLN A 59 -8.29 -9.26 10.77
C GLN A 59 -7.80 -9.59 9.35
N ALA A 60 -8.72 -9.83 8.42
CA ALA A 60 -8.40 -10.06 7.02
C ALA A 60 -7.77 -8.81 6.36
N ALA A 61 -8.30 -7.62 6.66
CA ALA A 61 -7.79 -6.34 6.16
C ALA A 61 -6.37 -6.05 6.66
N GLU A 62 -6.09 -6.27 7.95
CA GLU A 62 -4.74 -6.14 8.52
C GLU A 62 -3.73 -7.01 7.76
N VAL A 63 -4.10 -8.25 7.44
CA VAL A 63 -3.24 -9.18 6.69
C VAL A 63 -2.97 -8.67 5.27
N VAL A 64 -4.00 -8.28 4.51
CA VAL A 64 -3.82 -7.86 3.10
C VAL A 64 -3.24 -6.45 2.95
N CYS A 65 -3.36 -5.63 3.99
CA CYS A 65 -2.76 -4.30 4.07
C CYS A 65 -1.42 -4.28 4.82
N THR A 66 -0.85 -5.45 5.16
CA THR A 66 0.51 -5.52 5.71
C THR A 66 1.53 -5.45 4.58
N VAL A 67 2.40 -4.43 4.63
CA VAL A 67 3.58 -4.32 3.76
C VAL A 67 4.86 -4.60 4.55
N THR A 68 5.94 -4.90 3.84
CA THR A 68 7.28 -5.01 4.44
C THR A 68 8.14 -3.86 3.95
N GLU A 69 8.46 -2.92 4.83
CA GLU A 69 9.35 -1.79 4.58
C GLU A 69 10.54 -1.86 5.51
N ASN A 70 11.76 -1.72 4.98
CA ASN A 70 12.99 -1.75 5.78
C ASN A 70 13.10 -2.98 6.71
N ALA A 71 12.67 -4.15 6.22
CA ALA A 71 12.58 -5.42 6.98
C ALA A 71 11.62 -5.41 8.18
N GLN A 72 10.77 -4.38 8.31
CA GLN A 72 9.70 -4.31 9.31
C GLN A 72 8.35 -4.49 8.64
N LYS A 73 7.46 -5.24 9.31
CA LYS A 73 6.06 -5.35 8.88
C LYS A 73 5.29 -4.15 9.40
N GLN A 74 4.62 -3.45 8.50
CA GLN A 74 3.74 -2.33 8.82
C GLN A 74 2.36 -2.60 8.25
N VAL A 75 1.33 -2.45 9.08
CA VAL A 75 -0.06 -2.47 8.62
C VAL A 75 -0.39 -1.06 8.12
N LEU A 76 -0.73 -0.96 6.84
CA LEU A 76 -1.20 0.28 6.25
C LEU A 76 -2.58 0.65 6.81
N PRO A 77 -2.90 1.95 6.98
CA PRO A 77 -4.27 2.37 7.26
C PRO A 77 -5.21 1.83 6.17
N TYR A 78 -6.36 1.29 6.58
CA TYR A 78 -7.28 0.69 5.63
C TYR A 78 -8.74 1.10 5.86
N THR A 79 -9.57 0.84 4.86
CA THR A 79 -11.02 0.93 4.97
C THR A 79 -11.64 -0.33 4.41
N VAL A 80 -12.58 -0.89 5.17
CA VAL A 80 -13.36 -2.07 4.79
C VAL A 80 -14.73 -1.61 4.32
N LEU A 81 -15.12 -1.99 3.11
CA LEU A 81 -16.47 -1.84 2.61
C LEU A 81 -17.11 -3.22 2.43
N PRO A 82 -17.94 -3.68 3.38
CA PRO A 82 -18.71 -4.91 3.21
C PRO A 82 -19.62 -4.81 1.98
N GLN A 83 -19.60 -5.84 1.14
CA GLN A 83 -20.35 -5.86 -0.12
C GLN A 83 -21.47 -6.90 -0.12
N GLY A 84 -21.37 -7.92 0.73
CA GLY A 84 -22.47 -8.85 0.95
C GLY A 84 -22.08 -10.05 1.80
N THR A 85 -23.09 -10.87 2.06
CA THR A 85 -22.96 -12.14 2.77
C THR A 85 -23.84 -13.18 2.10
N HIS A 86 -23.48 -14.44 2.32
CA HIS A 86 -24.24 -15.60 1.88
C HIS A 86 -24.28 -16.61 3.02
N SER A 87 -25.49 -17.03 3.38
CA SER A 87 -25.72 -18.09 4.35
C SER A 87 -25.65 -19.48 3.69
N GLY A 88 -25.02 -20.45 4.35
CA GLY A 88 -24.91 -21.83 3.87
C GLY A 88 -23.68 -22.52 4.44
N GLY A 89 -23.55 -23.84 4.24
CA GLY A 89 -22.42 -24.61 4.78
C GLY A 89 -22.32 -24.47 6.31
N ARG A 90 -21.09 -24.55 6.84
CA ARG A 90 -20.82 -24.49 8.28
C ARG A 90 -20.91 -23.08 8.88
N CYS A 91 -20.54 -22.04 8.14
CA CYS A 91 -20.44 -20.67 8.67
C CYS A 91 -20.87 -19.57 7.68
N GLY A 92 -21.40 -19.94 6.51
CA GLY A 92 -21.63 -19.01 5.39
C GLY A 92 -20.32 -18.44 4.84
N TYR A 93 -20.45 -17.41 4.03
CA TYR A 93 -19.32 -16.55 3.66
C TYR A 93 -19.76 -15.09 3.52
N GLY A 94 -18.80 -14.18 3.64
CA GLY A 94 -18.97 -12.75 3.38
C GLY A 94 -17.87 -12.22 2.48
N TRP A 95 -18.14 -11.10 1.79
CA TRP A 95 -17.14 -10.41 0.99
C TRP A 95 -17.13 -8.91 1.20
N ALA A 96 -15.95 -8.34 1.08
CA ALA A 96 -15.70 -6.92 1.26
C ALA A 96 -14.62 -6.43 0.29
N LEU A 97 -14.70 -5.16 -0.07
CA LEU A 97 -13.63 -4.44 -0.75
C LEU A 97 -12.81 -3.69 0.30
N VAL A 98 -11.53 -4.04 0.42
CA VAL A 98 -10.57 -3.37 1.29
C VAL A 98 -9.79 -2.36 0.46
N THR A 99 -9.62 -1.14 0.95
CA THR A 99 -8.69 -0.16 0.39
C THR A 99 -7.56 0.06 1.38
N CYS A 100 -6.34 -0.27 1.00
CA CYS A 100 -5.12 -0.03 1.77
C CYS A 100 -4.52 1.31 1.33
N ARG A 101 -4.21 2.20 2.30
CA ARG A 101 -3.70 3.55 2.04
C ARG A 101 -2.21 3.64 2.28
N GLN A 102 -1.46 4.12 1.31
CA GLN A 102 0.01 4.23 1.36
C GLN A 102 0.46 5.64 1.74
#